data_AF-A0AAP0BZG7-F1
#
_entry.id   AF-A0AAP0BZG7-F1
#
_cell.length_a   1.000
_cell.length_b   1.000
_cell.length_c   1.000
_cell.angle_alpha   90.00
_cell.angle_beta   90.00
_cell.angle_gamma   90.00
#
_symmetry.space_group_name_H-M   'P 1'
#
loop_
_entity.id
_entity.type
_entity.pdbx_description
1 polymer ?
#
loop_
_entity_poly.entity_id
_entity_poly.type
_entity_poly.pdbx_seq_one_letter_code
_entity_poly.pdbx_strand_id
1 'polypeptide(L)'
;MGDDDGLGMLGDESGFCLAAGIFADGGDGMEGWLQRSEALASVDRVEEAQEEMKSLKPFEIFQKVLKIGSMKQGRLLGLDVGHRYIGLSVSDTSNKIASPVSVLVRKKTNIDLMANDFQTLVSRLSLVGLVVGYPFSIHGQHSVEAVQVRLFMEELSNTRKLDGIRYTYWDENYTSKCVEALLHPLNLHPVEHKTITDKFAAVGILQGYLDYMNRNLKTGGLPKELSTGK
;
A
#
# COMPACT_ATOMS: atom_id res chain seq x y z
N MET A 1 -14.07 -66.77 10.34
CA MET A 1 -13.18 -66.61 9.18
C MET A 1 -12.74 -65.15 9.18
N GLY A 2 -11.52 -64.92 9.71
CA GLY A 2 -10.84 -63.63 9.97
C GLY A 2 -11.37 -62.92 11.22
N ASP A 3 -10.69 -62.74 12.36
CA ASP A 3 -9.25 -62.57 12.70
C ASP A 3 -8.59 -61.46 11.86
N ASP A 4 -7.76 -60.55 12.35
CA ASP A 4 -7.40 -59.96 13.65
C ASP A 4 -6.52 -58.75 13.26
N ASP A 5 -6.44 -57.76 14.14
CA ASP A 5 -5.26 -56.96 14.52
C ASP A 5 -4.23 -56.40 13.49
N GLY A 6 -3.80 -55.16 13.73
CA GLY A 6 -2.37 -54.83 13.51
C GLY A 6 -2.01 -53.40 13.10
N LEU A 7 -1.55 -52.64 14.09
CA LEU A 7 -0.70 -51.44 14.04
C LEU A 7 0.48 -51.43 13.04
N GLY A 8 0.89 -50.23 12.60
CA GLY A 8 2.26 -49.90 12.12
C GLY A 8 2.25 -48.80 11.05
N MET A 9 2.49 -47.52 11.37
CA MET A 9 3.80 -46.83 11.50
C MET A 9 4.65 -46.75 10.22
N LEU A 10 4.96 -45.49 9.86
CA LEU A 10 6.19 -44.99 9.23
C LEU A 10 6.45 -45.28 7.74
N GLY A 11 6.27 -44.22 6.93
CA GLY A 11 7.38 -43.51 6.31
C GLY A 11 7.98 -44.09 5.03
N ASP A 12 7.91 -43.31 3.95
CA ASP A 12 8.96 -43.23 2.95
C ASP A 12 8.84 -41.96 2.10
N GLU A 13 9.83 -41.09 2.31
CA GLU A 13 10.30 -40.14 1.32
C GLU A 13 10.83 -40.91 0.11
N SER A 14 10.29 -40.68 -1.08
CA SER A 14 11.07 -40.75 -2.33
C SER A 14 10.22 -40.29 -3.51
N GLY A 15 10.60 -39.17 -4.10
CA GLY A 15 10.01 -38.73 -5.36
C GLY A 15 10.16 -37.25 -5.55
N PHE A 16 11.32 -36.81 -6.02
CA PHE A 16 11.38 -36.30 -7.39
C PHE A 16 12.84 -36.10 -7.80
N CYS A 17 13.16 -36.68 -8.95
CA CYS A 17 14.47 -36.69 -9.56
C CYS A 17 14.97 -35.29 -9.95
N LEU A 18 16.28 -35.16 -9.79
CA LEU A 18 17.18 -34.23 -10.47
C LEU A 18 16.79 -33.95 -11.94
N ALA A 19 16.89 -32.68 -12.32
CA ALA A 19 17.44 -32.29 -13.62
C ALA A 19 18.00 -30.85 -13.56
N ALA A 20 19.33 -30.74 -13.46
CA ALA A 20 20.14 -29.77 -14.21
C ALA A 20 21.60 -29.91 -13.75
N GLY A 21 22.38 -30.65 -14.53
CA GLY A 21 23.84 -30.68 -14.40
C GLY A 21 24.47 -29.47 -15.08
N ILE A 22 25.43 -28.84 -14.41
CA ILE A 22 26.53 -28.11 -15.04
C ILE A 22 27.81 -28.56 -14.32
N PHE A 23 28.68 -29.23 -15.07
CA PHE A 23 30.04 -29.59 -14.70
C PHE A 23 30.95 -28.35 -14.74
N ALA A 24 31.72 -28.11 -13.67
CA ALA A 24 33.01 -27.42 -13.76
C ALA A 24 33.89 -27.80 -12.56
N ASP A 25 35.13 -28.15 -12.88
CA ASP A 25 36.22 -28.67 -12.04
C ASP A 25 36.54 -27.91 -10.76
N GLY A 26 37.12 -28.64 -9.80
CA GLY A 26 37.99 -28.08 -8.76
C GLY A 26 37.56 -28.48 -7.36
N GLY A 27 38.36 -29.33 -6.71
CA GLY A 27 38.07 -29.90 -5.41
C GLY A 27 37.87 -28.86 -4.32
N ASP A 28 36.79 -29.06 -3.55
CA ASP A 28 36.67 -28.71 -2.14
C ASP A 28 35.53 -29.56 -1.54
N GLY A 29 35.74 -30.03 -0.31
CA GLY A 29 35.00 -31.12 0.31
C GLY A 29 33.49 -30.90 0.49
N MET A 30 32.79 -32.00 0.74
CA MET A 30 31.34 -32.07 0.99
C MET A 30 30.86 -31.18 2.17
N GLU A 31 31.76 -30.64 2.98
CA GLU A 31 31.45 -29.65 4.02
C GLU A 31 31.08 -28.26 3.46
N GLY A 32 31.60 -27.89 2.27
CA GLY A 32 31.31 -26.58 1.66
C GLY A 32 29.90 -26.46 1.06
N TRP A 33 29.26 -27.58 0.71
CA TRP A 33 27.92 -27.60 0.14
C TRP A 33 26.82 -27.45 1.20
N LEU A 34 27.00 -28.01 2.40
CA LEU A 34 26.08 -27.84 3.53
C LEU A 34 26.13 -26.43 4.12
N GLN A 35 27.31 -25.79 4.15
CA GLN A 35 27.42 -24.38 4.56
C GLN A 35 26.88 -23.41 3.51
N ARG A 36 26.91 -23.76 2.21
CA ARG A 36 26.27 -22.96 1.16
C ARG A 36 24.76 -23.14 1.10
N SER A 37 24.22 -24.31 1.46
CA SER A 37 22.76 -24.49 1.56
C SER A 37 22.18 -23.81 2.80
N GLU A 38 22.91 -23.77 3.93
CA GLU A 38 22.56 -22.92 5.08
C GLU A 38 22.72 -21.42 4.77
N ALA A 39 23.73 -21.03 3.97
CA ALA A 39 23.89 -19.65 3.52
C ALA A 39 22.81 -19.20 2.53
N LEU A 40 22.32 -20.10 1.65
CA LEU A 40 21.23 -19.80 0.72
C LEU A 40 19.85 -19.86 1.39
N ALA A 41 19.68 -20.66 2.45
CA ALA A 41 18.48 -20.66 3.28
C ALA A 41 18.45 -19.53 4.32
N SER A 42 19.55 -18.77 4.48
CA SER A 42 19.62 -17.60 5.37
C SER A 42 19.49 -16.26 4.65
N VAL A 43 19.46 -16.23 3.31
CA VAL A 43 19.24 -15.00 2.52
C VAL A 43 17.76 -14.69 2.30
N ASP A 44 16.86 -15.64 2.56
CA ASP A 44 15.39 -15.43 2.48
C ASP A 44 14.71 -15.36 3.86
N ARG A 45 15.47 -15.05 4.92
CA ARG A 45 14.85 -14.46 6.11
C ARG A 45 14.77 -12.96 5.87
N VAL A 46 13.82 -12.56 5.03
CA VAL A 46 13.27 -11.21 5.12
C VAL A 46 12.83 -11.10 6.56
N GLU A 47 13.58 -10.34 7.36
CA GLU A 47 13.17 -9.98 8.70
C GLU A 47 11.77 -9.38 8.58
N GLU A 48 10.75 -10.17 8.89
CA GLU A 48 9.45 -9.71 9.33
C GLU A 48 9.62 -9.08 10.71
N ALA A 49 10.52 -8.10 10.79
CA ALA A 49 10.44 -7.09 11.82
C ALA A 49 9.08 -6.43 11.60
N GLN A 50 8.24 -6.48 12.62
CA GLN A 50 7.02 -5.69 12.72
C GLN A 50 7.44 -4.21 12.70
N GLU A 51 7.78 -3.68 11.53
CA GLU A 51 8.04 -2.26 11.33
C GLU A 51 6.72 -1.54 11.52
N GLU A 52 6.68 -0.65 12.50
CA GLU A 52 5.55 0.26 12.71
C GLU A 52 5.21 1.00 11.42
N MET A 53 3.94 1.37 11.28
CA MET A 53 3.44 2.08 10.12
C MET A 53 4.25 3.36 9.85
N LYS A 54 5.02 3.35 8.75
CA LYS A 54 6.02 4.38 8.47
C LYS A 54 5.61 5.30 7.33
N SER A 55 5.80 6.60 7.54
CA SER A 55 5.69 7.60 6.47
C SER A 55 6.91 7.51 5.54
N LEU A 56 6.68 7.43 4.23
CA LEU A 56 7.71 7.50 3.20
C LEU A 56 7.52 8.72 2.30
N LYS A 57 8.59 9.12 1.61
CA LYS A 57 8.46 10.10 0.54
C LYS A 57 7.52 9.55 -0.55
N PRO A 58 6.72 10.42 -1.19
CA PRO A 58 5.79 10.02 -2.23
C PRO A 58 6.44 9.11 -3.29
N PHE A 59 7.65 9.43 -3.76
CA PHE A 59 8.30 8.66 -4.82
C PHE A 59 8.81 7.29 -4.34
N GLU A 60 9.31 7.20 -3.11
CA GLU A 60 9.84 5.95 -2.55
C GLU A 60 8.75 4.89 -2.40
N ILE A 61 7.56 5.29 -1.95
CA ILE A 61 6.43 4.35 -1.84
C ILE A 61 6.02 3.86 -3.23
N PHE A 62 6.00 4.74 -4.24
CA PHE A 62 5.67 4.37 -5.63
C PHE A 62 6.68 3.39 -6.23
N GLN A 63 7.98 3.64 -6.03
CA GLN A 63 9.03 2.73 -6.48
C GLN A 63 8.93 1.35 -5.83
N LYS A 64 8.62 1.30 -4.53
CA LYS A 64 8.35 0.03 -3.84
C LYS A 64 7.14 -0.67 -4.42
N VAL A 65 6.05 0.05 -4.68
CA VAL A 65 4.85 -0.51 -5.33
C VAL A 65 5.18 -1.10 -6.69
N LEU A 66 5.99 -0.43 -7.52
CA LEU A 66 6.38 -0.96 -8.83
C LEU A 66 7.29 -2.17 -8.75
N LYS A 67 8.26 -2.17 -7.83
CA LYS A 67 9.12 -3.35 -7.57
C LYS A 67 8.30 -4.53 -7.09
N ILE A 68 7.35 -4.30 -6.18
CA ILE A 68 6.42 -5.34 -5.73
C ILE A 68 5.51 -5.75 -6.87
N GLY A 69 4.97 -4.81 -7.65
CA GLY A 69 4.14 -5.00 -8.85
C GLY A 69 4.71 -5.98 -9.85
N SER A 70 6.03 -5.96 -10.02
CA SER A 70 6.79 -6.90 -10.85
C SER A 70 6.81 -8.34 -10.31
N MET A 71 6.53 -8.54 -9.02
CA MET A 71 6.60 -9.81 -8.29
C MET A 71 5.22 -10.29 -7.78
N LYS A 72 4.30 -9.36 -7.48
CA LYS A 72 2.92 -9.49 -6.98
C LYS A 72 2.12 -8.23 -7.33
N GLN A 73 0.85 -8.36 -7.68
CA GLN A 73 -0.03 -7.24 -8.04
C GLN A 73 -0.34 -6.32 -6.84
N GLY A 74 0.60 -5.42 -6.51
CA GLY A 74 0.48 -4.46 -5.42
C GLY A 74 -0.37 -3.25 -5.80
N ARG A 75 -1.35 -2.92 -4.96
CA ARG A 75 -2.23 -1.75 -5.13
C ARG A 75 -2.04 -0.72 -4.02
N LEU A 76 -2.40 0.52 -4.31
CA LEU A 76 -2.41 1.64 -3.37
C LEU A 76 -3.84 1.96 -2.95
N LEU A 77 -4.02 2.35 -1.69
CA LEU A 77 -5.29 2.86 -1.18
C LEU A 77 -5.20 4.36 -0.95
N GLY A 78 -6.11 5.12 -1.54
CA GLY A 78 -6.28 6.55 -1.32
C GLY A 78 -7.22 6.82 -0.17
N LEU A 79 -6.87 7.75 0.71
CA LEU A 79 -7.69 8.19 1.83
C LEU A 79 -7.95 9.68 1.75
N ASP A 80 -9.23 10.06 1.82
CA ASP A 80 -9.69 11.42 2.09
C ASP A 80 -10.21 11.48 3.54
N VAL A 81 -9.48 12.12 4.44
CA VAL A 81 -9.76 12.07 5.88
C VAL A 81 -10.57 13.30 6.30
N GLY A 82 -11.88 13.17 6.23
CA GLY A 82 -12.82 14.16 6.74
C GLY A 82 -13.06 14.07 8.25
N HIS A 83 -13.86 15.00 8.76
CA HIS A 83 -14.24 15.04 10.18
C HIS A 83 -15.16 13.87 10.60
N ARG A 84 -16.13 13.52 9.74
CA ARG A 84 -17.14 12.46 10.02
C ARG A 84 -16.96 11.20 9.18
N TYR A 85 -16.31 11.32 8.04
CA TYR A 85 -16.21 10.27 7.04
C TYR A 85 -14.79 10.21 6.50
N ILE A 86 -14.37 9.00 6.12
CA ILE A 86 -13.12 8.76 5.43
C ILE A 86 -13.46 8.14 4.08
N GLY A 87 -13.22 8.89 3.01
CA GLY A 87 -13.40 8.38 1.65
C GLY A 87 -12.24 7.45 1.30
N LEU A 88 -12.55 6.29 0.70
CA LEU A 88 -11.56 5.31 0.28
C LEU A 88 -11.58 5.11 -1.24
N SER A 89 -10.41 5.10 -1.85
CA SER A 89 -10.18 4.73 -3.25
C SER A 89 -9.05 3.72 -3.37
N VAL A 90 -9.00 2.95 -4.46
CA VAL A 90 -7.95 1.95 -4.72
C VAL A 90 -7.40 2.13 -6.12
N SER A 91 -6.11 1.88 -6.31
CA SER A 91 -5.51 1.81 -7.63
C SER A 91 -5.80 0.48 -8.32
N ASP A 92 -5.78 0.48 -9.64
CA ASP A 92 -5.70 -0.75 -10.42
C ASP A 92 -4.33 -1.43 -10.24
N THR A 93 -4.21 -2.68 -10.67
CA THR A 93 -2.97 -3.45 -10.55
C THR A 93 -1.81 -2.86 -11.35
N SER A 94 -2.09 -2.03 -12.37
CA SER A 94 -1.08 -1.31 -13.12
C SER A 94 -0.68 0.04 -12.51
N ASN A 95 -1.33 0.45 -11.42
CA ASN A 95 -1.11 1.72 -10.72
C ASN A 95 -1.20 2.95 -11.65
N LYS A 96 -2.23 2.97 -12.49
CA LYS A 96 -2.56 4.03 -13.45
C LYS A 96 -3.91 4.68 -13.18
N ILE A 97 -4.89 3.91 -12.71
CA ILE A 97 -6.27 4.37 -12.56
C ILE A 97 -6.71 4.16 -11.12
N ALA A 98 -7.31 5.17 -10.51
CA ALA A 98 -7.97 5.10 -9.21
C ALA A 98 -9.46 4.81 -9.37
N SER A 99 -10.03 4.02 -8.47
CA SER A 99 -11.46 3.70 -8.40
C SER A 99 -11.99 3.85 -6.98
N PRO A 100 -13.26 4.28 -6.79
CA PRO A 100 -13.85 4.37 -5.46
C PRO A 100 -14.02 2.98 -4.84
N VAL A 101 -13.86 2.89 -3.51
CA VAL A 101 -14.03 1.63 -2.76
C VAL A 101 -15.22 1.70 -1.83
N SER A 102 -15.14 2.56 -0.83
CA SER A 102 -16.17 2.70 0.21
C SER A 102 -15.92 3.99 0.99
N VAL A 103 -16.81 4.27 1.95
CA VAL A 103 -16.65 5.37 2.91
C VAL A 103 -16.75 4.77 4.31
N LEU A 104 -15.80 5.08 5.17
CA LEU A 104 -15.84 4.68 6.58
C LEU A 104 -16.37 5.83 7.43
N VAL A 105 -17.12 5.51 8.49
CA VAL A 105 -17.60 6.50 9.46
C VAL A 105 -16.53 6.69 10.53
N ARG A 106 -16.10 7.93 10.74
CA ARG A 106 -15.10 8.29 11.74
C ARG A 106 -15.76 8.73 13.05
N LYS A 107 -15.37 8.08 14.15
CA LYS A 107 -15.71 8.46 15.53
C LYS A 107 -14.46 8.29 16.40
N LYS A 108 -14.33 9.06 17.47
CA LYS A 108 -13.18 8.90 18.38
C LYS A 108 -13.11 7.50 19.03
N THR A 109 -14.25 6.85 19.19
CA THR A 109 -14.37 5.56 19.87
C THR A 109 -14.26 4.34 18.96
N ASN A 110 -14.14 4.52 17.63
CA ASN A 110 -14.17 3.40 16.68
C ASN A 110 -12.84 3.16 15.94
N ILE A 111 -11.72 3.70 16.45
CA ILE A 111 -10.42 3.54 15.80
C ILE A 111 -10.01 2.07 15.61
N ASP A 112 -10.26 1.21 16.61
CA ASP A 112 -9.94 -0.21 16.53
C ASP A 112 -10.77 -0.97 15.49
N LEU A 113 -12.04 -0.58 15.33
CA LEU A 113 -12.92 -1.15 14.32
C LEU A 113 -12.49 -0.70 12.92
N MET A 114 -12.18 0.59 12.75
CA MET A 114 -11.65 1.08 11.49
C MET A 114 -10.33 0.39 11.13
N ALA A 115 -9.44 0.18 12.09
CA ALA A 115 -8.19 -0.53 11.87
C ALA A 115 -8.42 -1.99 11.41
N ASN A 116 -9.45 -2.68 11.91
CA ASN A 116 -9.85 -4.01 11.40
C ASN A 116 -10.38 -3.92 9.95
N ASP A 117 -11.19 -2.90 9.64
CA ASP A 117 -11.69 -2.67 8.29
C ASP A 117 -10.53 -2.43 7.31
N PHE A 118 -9.57 -1.59 7.69
CA PHE A 118 -8.34 -1.37 6.92
C PHE A 118 -7.52 -2.64 6.76
N GLN A 119 -7.33 -3.43 7.82
CA GLN A 119 -6.59 -4.69 7.74
C GLN A 119 -7.26 -5.68 6.77
N THR A 120 -8.59 -5.75 6.80
CA THR A 120 -9.37 -6.57 5.86
C THR A 120 -9.19 -6.08 4.43
N LEU A 121 -9.22 -4.76 4.20
CA LEU A 121 -8.98 -4.16 2.89
C LEU A 121 -7.55 -4.42 2.40
N VAL A 122 -6.55 -4.33 3.27
CA VAL A 122 -5.14 -4.60 2.95
C VAL A 122 -4.97 -6.01 2.41
N SER A 123 -5.52 -7.01 3.11
CA SER A 123 -5.45 -8.40 2.69
C SER A 123 -6.25 -8.65 1.41
N ARG A 124 -7.50 -8.18 1.34
CA ARG A 124 -8.41 -8.41 0.21
C ARG A 124 -7.96 -7.73 -1.08
N LEU A 125 -7.40 -6.53 -0.96
CA LEU A 125 -6.98 -5.71 -2.10
C LEU A 125 -5.48 -5.79 -2.37
N SER A 126 -4.72 -6.62 -1.65
CA SER A 126 -3.26 -6.73 -1.82
C SER A 126 -2.59 -5.36 -1.76
N LEU A 127 -2.98 -4.56 -0.77
CA LEU A 127 -2.48 -3.19 -0.63
C LEU A 127 -1.03 -3.21 -0.15
N VAL A 128 -0.21 -2.36 -0.77
CA VAL A 128 1.21 -2.23 -0.44
C VAL A 128 1.55 -0.87 0.18
N GLY A 129 0.59 0.06 0.17
CA GLY A 129 0.75 1.37 0.77
C GLY A 129 -0.52 2.22 0.70
N LEU A 130 -0.50 3.31 1.48
CA LEU A 130 -1.58 4.28 1.58
C LEU A 130 -1.12 5.64 1.03
N VAL A 131 -2.03 6.32 0.35
CA VAL A 131 -1.87 7.72 -0.10
C VAL A 131 -2.93 8.54 0.60
N VAL A 132 -2.50 9.44 1.48
CA VAL A 132 -3.40 10.18 2.37
C VAL A 132 -3.46 11.62 1.91
N GLY A 133 -4.68 12.10 1.64
CA GLY A 133 -4.93 13.52 1.41
C GLY A 133 -4.41 14.34 2.57
N TYR A 134 -3.64 15.37 2.25
CA TYR A 134 -3.14 16.31 3.22
C TYR A 134 -3.35 17.73 2.69
N PRO A 135 -4.10 18.58 3.42
CA PRO A 135 -4.31 19.96 3.01
C PRO A 135 -3.04 20.76 3.29
N PHE A 136 -2.14 20.84 2.31
CA PHE A 136 -0.94 21.67 2.43
C PHE A 136 -1.33 23.15 2.37
N SER A 137 -1.01 23.87 3.44
CA SER A 137 -1.25 25.30 3.49
C SER A 137 -0.25 26.06 2.62
N ILE A 138 -0.77 26.90 1.73
CA ILE A 138 0.01 27.78 0.85
C ILE A 138 0.76 28.90 1.61
N HIS A 139 0.43 29.13 2.90
CA HIS A 139 0.96 30.24 3.70
C HIS A 139 1.60 29.80 5.03
N GLY A 140 1.98 28.53 5.16
CA GLY A 140 2.80 28.04 6.27
C GLY A 140 2.08 27.84 7.61
N GLN A 141 0.80 28.21 7.75
CA GLN A 141 -0.01 27.82 8.91
C GLN A 141 -0.62 26.44 8.71
N HIS A 142 -0.37 25.50 9.62
CA HIS A 142 -1.09 24.22 9.64
C HIS A 142 -2.59 24.47 9.82
N SER A 143 -3.38 24.05 8.85
CA SER A 143 -4.83 24.09 8.95
C SER A 143 -5.31 23.11 10.03
N VAL A 144 -6.47 23.37 10.64
CA VAL A 144 -7.07 22.48 11.65
C VAL A 144 -7.27 21.08 11.04
N GLU A 145 -7.60 21.03 9.76
CA GLU A 145 -7.76 19.84 8.94
C GLU A 145 -6.45 19.05 8.85
N ALA A 146 -5.32 19.70 8.56
CA ALA A 146 -4.01 19.06 8.51
C ALA A 146 -3.61 18.39 9.84
N VAL A 147 -3.96 19.02 10.97
CA VAL A 147 -3.75 18.43 12.29
C VAL A 147 -4.65 17.21 12.49
N GLN A 148 -5.91 17.27 12.08
CA GLN A 148 -6.85 16.16 12.20
C GLN A 148 -6.47 14.94 11.37
N VAL A 149 -5.91 15.14 10.17
CA VAL A 149 -5.38 14.05 9.34
C VAL A 149 -4.19 13.38 10.04
N ARG A 150 -3.23 14.18 10.52
CA ARG A 150 -2.04 13.65 11.21
C ARG A 150 -2.41 12.85 12.47
N LEU A 151 -3.29 13.40 13.31
CA LEU A 151 -3.76 12.72 14.52
C LEU A 151 -4.47 11.41 14.18
N PHE A 152 -5.29 11.39 13.12
CA PHE A 152 -5.94 10.16 12.67
C PHE A 152 -4.91 9.09 12.26
N MET A 153 -3.88 9.49 11.51
CA MET A 153 -2.83 8.57 11.07
C MET A 153 -2.01 8.03 12.24
N GLU A 154 -1.77 8.86 13.26
CA GLU A 154 -1.11 8.45 14.51
C GLU A 154 -1.98 7.50 15.33
N GLU A 155 -3.26 7.83 15.52
CA GLU A 155 -4.25 6.95 16.17
C GLU A 155 -4.33 5.59 15.47
N LEU A 156 -4.34 5.58 14.12
CA LEU A 156 -4.38 4.37 13.32
C LEU A 156 -3.09 3.55 13.47
N SER A 157 -1.93 4.21 13.43
CA SER A 157 -0.61 3.59 13.65
C SER A 157 -0.52 2.95 15.03
N ASN A 158 -1.02 3.61 16.07
CA ASN A 158 -0.98 3.12 17.45
C ASN A 158 -1.77 1.83 17.67
N THR A 159 -2.70 1.48 16.77
CA THR A 159 -3.41 0.19 16.84
C THR A 159 -2.52 -1.01 16.51
N ARG A 160 -1.38 -0.80 15.84
CA ARG A 160 -0.45 -1.85 15.36
C ARG A 160 -1.04 -2.88 14.39
N LYS A 161 -2.30 -2.72 13.98
CA LYS A 161 -2.97 -3.67 13.07
C LYS A 161 -2.56 -3.52 11.61
N LEU A 162 -1.96 -2.37 11.28
CA LEU A 162 -1.45 -2.03 9.96
C LEU A 162 0.08 -1.95 9.94
N ASP A 163 0.75 -2.58 10.90
CA ASP A 163 2.21 -2.70 10.90
C ASP A 163 2.69 -3.34 9.58
N GLY A 164 3.80 -2.84 9.06
CA GLY A 164 4.33 -3.20 7.74
C GLY A 164 3.71 -2.42 6.57
N ILE A 165 2.56 -1.76 6.75
CA ILE A 165 1.98 -0.87 5.74
C ILE A 165 2.62 0.51 5.84
N ARG A 166 2.95 1.06 4.66
CA ARG A 166 3.58 2.38 4.54
C ARG A 166 2.55 3.37 4.06
N TYR A 167 2.74 4.64 4.39
CA TYR A 167 1.87 5.69 3.90
C TYR A 167 2.67 6.90 3.40
N THR A 168 2.02 7.73 2.60
CA THR A 168 2.56 9.02 2.19
C THR A 168 1.46 10.06 2.18
N TYR A 169 1.83 11.31 2.46
CA TYR A 169 0.91 12.45 2.34
C TYR A 169 0.96 12.99 0.91
N TRP A 170 -0.21 13.33 0.37
CA TRP A 170 -0.36 13.89 -0.96
C TRP A 170 -1.22 15.15 -0.94
N ASP A 171 -0.83 16.13 -1.75
CA ASP A 171 -1.51 17.41 -1.80
C ASP A 171 -2.89 17.31 -2.48
N GLU A 172 -3.92 17.68 -1.74
CA GLU A 172 -5.32 17.67 -2.15
C GLU A 172 -5.64 18.72 -3.22
N ASN A 173 -4.81 19.76 -3.38
CA ASN A 173 -5.07 20.89 -4.28
C ASN A 173 -5.24 20.52 -5.77
N TYR A 174 -4.90 19.29 -6.16
CA TYR A 174 -5.13 18.78 -7.52
C TYR A 174 -6.51 18.16 -7.75
N THR A 175 -7.25 17.83 -6.69
CA THR A 175 -8.50 17.06 -6.77
C THR A 175 -9.69 17.86 -7.28
N SER A 176 -9.83 19.11 -6.83
CA SER A 176 -10.95 19.98 -7.16
C SER A 176 -11.07 20.19 -8.67
N LYS A 177 -9.96 20.50 -9.35
CA LYS A 177 -9.96 20.87 -10.78
C LYS A 177 -10.40 19.73 -11.70
N CYS A 178 -10.01 18.50 -11.40
CA CYS A 178 -10.31 17.36 -12.28
C CYS A 178 -11.78 16.94 -12.17
N VAL A 179 -12.30 16.89 -10.94
CA VAL A 179 -13.71 16.59 -10.68
C VAL A 179 -14.60 17.75 -11.15
N GLU A 180 -14.20 19.00 -10.91
CA GLU A 180 -14.91 20.20 -11.38
C GLU A 180 -14.98 20.23 -12.91
N ALA A 181 -13.90 19.91 -13.63
CA ALA A 181 -13.94 19.82 -15.09
C ALA A 181 -14.90 18.74 -15.62
N LEU A 182 -15.12 17.65 -14.87
CA LEU A 182 -16.03 16.58 -15.24
C LEU A 182 -17.50 16.92 -14.92
N LEU A 183 -17.75 17.63 -13.82
CA LEU A 183 -19.10 17.97 -13.36
C LEU A 183 -19.64 19.26 -13.98
N HIS A 184 -18.77 20.21 -14.33
CA HIS A 184 -19.16 21.50 -14.87
C HIS A 184 -20.07 21.40 -16.12
N PRO A 185 -19.79 20.53 -17.12
CA PRO A 185 -20.64 20.38 -18.29
C PRO A 185 -22.03 19.76 -17.99
N LEU A 186 -22.19 19.10 -16.84
CA LEU A 186 -23.41 18.39 -16.48
C LEU A 186 -24.49 19.31 -15.86
N ASN A 187 -24.16 20.58 -15.59
CA ASN A 187 -25.05 21.61 -15.05
C ASN A 187 -25.91 21.12 -13.86
N LEU A 188 -25.27 20.37 -12.96
CA LEU A 188 -25.92 19.73 -11.81
C LEU A 188 -26.33 20.77 -10.76
N HIS A 189 -27.34 20.44 -9.96
CA HIS A 189 -27.72 21.28 -8.84
C HIS A 189 -26.55 21.38 -7.83
N PRO A 190 -26.29 22.54 -7.18
CA PRO A 190 -25.12 22.71 -6.30
C PRO A 190 -24.99 21.65 -5.21
N VAL A 191 -26.11 21.15 -4.70
CA VAL A 191 -26.16 20.07 -3.71
C VAL A 191 -25.68 18.74 -4.29
N GLU A 192 -26.10 18.41 -5.51
CA GLU A 192 -25.68 17.19 -6.22
C GLU A 192 -24.22 17.29 -6.62
N HIS A 193 -23.79 18.44 -7.14
CA HIS A 193 -22.40 18.72 -7.44
C HIS A 193 -21.52 18.47 -6.22
N LYS A 194 -21.83 19.10 -5.08
CA LYS A 194 -21.09 18.89 -3.84
C LYS A 194 -21.08 17.43 -3.39
N THR A 195 -22.24 16.77 -3.46
CA THR A 195 -22.36 15.35 -3.06
C THR A 195 -21.45 14.46 -3.92
N ILE A 196 -21.34 14.74 -5.21
CA ILE A 196 -20.47 13.98 -6.11
C ILE A 196 -19.01 14.35 -5.84
N THR A 197 -18.67 15.63 -5.70
CA THR A 197 -17.31 16.07 -5.33
C THR A 197 -16.82 15.37 -4.06
N ASP A 198 -17.62 15.37 -3.00
CA ASP A 198 -17.29 14.73 -1.72
C ASP A 198 -17.12 13.20 -1.87
N LYS A 199 -17.92 12.55 -2.73
CA LYS A 199 -17.80 11.10 -3.00
C LYS A 199 -16.55 10.73 -3.79
N PHE A 200 -16.07 11.65 -4.65
CA PHE A 200 -14.93 11.41 -5.52
C PHE A 200 -13.62 12.03 -5.01
N ALA A 201 -13.63 12.72 -3.86
CA ALA A 201 -12.44 13.34 -3.28
C ALA A 201 -11.28 12.34 -3.11
N ALA A 202 -11.53 11.19 -2.49
CA ALA A 202 -10.53 10.12 -2.34
C ALA A 202 -9.99 9.59 -3.67
N VAL A 203 -10.83 9.52 -4.72
CA VAL A 203 -10.42 9.12 -6.06
C VAL A 203 -9.52 10.19 -6.67
N GLY A 204 -9.88 11.46 -6.53
CA GLY A 204 -9.08 12.58 -6.99
C GLY A 204 -7.68 12.58 -6.35
N ILE A 205 -7.58 12.32 -5.04
CA ILE A 205 -6.30 12.31 -4.31
C ILE A 205 -5.40 11.25 -4.92
N LEU A 206 -5.91 10.02 -5.01
CA LEU A 206 -5.13 8.90 -5.51
C LEU A 206 -4.79 9.06 -6.99
N GLN A 207 -5.73 9.47 -7.83
CA GLN A 207 -5.48 9.69 -9.25
C GLN A 207 -4.43 10.77 -9.47
N GLY A 208 -4.51 11.89 -8.75
CA GLY A 208 -3.52 12.97 -8.84
C GLY A 208 -2.11 12.50 -8.47
N TYR A 209 -2.00 11.67 -7.42
CA TYR A 209 -0.76 11.03 -7.04
C TYR A 209 -0.23 10.08 -8.14
N LEU A 210 -1.07 9.17 -8.65
CA LEU A 210 -0.68 8.22 -9.70
C LEU A 210 -0.24 8.95 -10.98
N ASP A 211 -0.96 9.97 -11.42
CA ASP A 211 -0.65 10.76 -12.61
C ASP A 211 0.66 11.51 -12.45
N TYR A 212 0.91 12.10 -11.28
CA TYR A 212 2.17 12.75 -10.98
C TYR A 212 3.33 11.73 -11.06
N MET A 213 3.20 10.58 -10.42
CA MET A 213 4.26 9.58 -10.40
C MET A 213 4.55 9.00 -11.78
N ASN A 214 3.50 8.63 -12.52
CA ASN A 214 3.63 8.07 -13.87
C ASN A 214 4.21 9.09 -14.86
N ARG A 215 3.95 10.39 -14.70
CA ARG A 215 4.61 11.44 -15.51
C ARG A 215 6.11 11.52 -15.19
N ASN A 216 6.48 11.57 -13.91
CA ASN A 216 7.88 11.70 -13.50
C ASN A 216 8.74 10.50 -13.95
N LEU A 217 8.19 9.28 -13.92
CA LEU A 217 8.89 8.09 -14.43
C LEU A 217 9.19 8.15 -15.93
N LYS A 218 8.24 8.65 -16.73
CA LYS A 218 8.42 8.79 -18.19
C LYS A 218 9.47 9.83 -18.56
N THR A 219 9.63 10.86 -17.74
CA THR A 219 10.59 11.94 -17.98
C THR A 219 12.02 11.63 -17.50
N GLY A 220 12.28 10.46 -16.91
CA GLY A 220 13.62 10.05 -16.44
C GLY A 220 14.20 10.91 -15.30
N GLY A 221 13.43 11.87 -14.78
CA GLY A 221 13.88 12.82 -13.78
C GLY A 221 13.40 12.41 -12.39
N LEU A 222 14.33 12.31 -11.44
CA LEU A 222 13.96 12.49 -10.04
C LEU A 222 13.21 13.83 -9.91
N PRO A 223 12.10 13.90 -9.15
CA PRO A 223 11.44 15.16 -8.87
C PRO A 223 12.46 16.15 -8.29
N LYS A 224 12.50 17.38 -8.84
CA LYS A 224 13.13 18.50 -8.11
C LYS A 224 12.44 18.57 -6.75
N GLU A 225 13.23 18.41 -5.69
CA GLU A 225 12.77 18.51 -4.31
C GLU A 225 11.78 19.67 -4.19
N LEU A 226 10.63 19.44 -3.54
CA LEU A 226 9.89 20.53 -2.94
C LEU A 226 10.87 21.20 -1.97
N SER A 227 11.48 22.29 -2.43
CA SER A 227 12.28 23.15 -1.61
C SER A 227 11.39 23.62 -0.47
N THR A 228 11.58 23.05 0.72
CA THR A 228 11.28 23.73 1.96
C THR A 228 12.03 25.04 1.92
N GLY A 229 11.30 26.11 1.56
CA GLY A 229 11.77 27.47 1.65
C GLY A 229 12.14 27.79 3.09
N LYS A 230 13.22 28.55 3.21
CA LYS A 230 13.79 29.12 4.44
C LYS A 230 12.76 29.76 5.36
#